data_AF-A0A8T4MQX5-F1
#
_entry.id   AF-A0A8T4MQX5-F1
#
_cell.length_a   1.000
_cell.length_b   1.000
_cell.length_c   1.000
_cell.angle_alpha   90.00
_cell.angle_beta   90.00
_cell.angle_gamma   90.00
#
_symmetry.space_group_name_H-M   'P 1'
#
loop_
_entity.id
_entity.type
_entity.pdbx_description
1 polymer ?
#
loop_
_entity_poly.entity_id
_entity_poly.type
_entity_poly.pdbx_seq_one_letter_code
_entity_poly.pdbx_strand_id
1 'polypeptide(L)' 'MIPIDTLILEKSQLLLEKHSNLGIFDSIHAATAIKINEKLVSTDSIYNDIDEVENIDPRKFSNKIENDES' A
#
# COMPACT_ATOMS: atom_id res chain seq x y z
N MET A 1 12.31 9.70 -0.62
CA MET A 1 11.51 9.76 0.62
C MET A 1 10.47 10.85 0.44
N ILE A 2 9.18 10.52 0.59
CA ILE A 2 8.10 11.50 0.42
C ILE A 2 7.82 12.15 1.77
N PRO A 3 7.83 13.49 1.87
CA PRO A 3 7.51 14.17 3.12
C PRO A 3 6.09 13.86 3.57
N ILE A 4 5.92 13.53 4.86
CA ILE A 4 4.61 13.43 5.48
C ILE A 4 4.09 14.87 5.69
N ASP A 5 2.98 15.20 5.05
CA ASP A 5 2.27 16.45 5.23
C ASP A 5 0.85 16.22 5.77
N THR A 6 0.15 17.33 6.02
CA THR A 6 -1.19 17.31 6.62
C THR A 6 -2.18 16.45 5.84
N LEU A 7 -2.10 16.44 4.50
CA LEU A 7 -2.99 15.62 3.67
C LEU A 7 -2.76 14.12 3.87
N ILE A 8 -1.50 13.70 4.00
CA ILE A 8 -1.16 12.30 4.33
C ILE A 8 -1.70 11.95 5.72
N LEU A 9 -1.52 12.84 6.70
CA LEU A 9 -2.00 12.61 8.06
C LEU A 9 -3.52 12.51 8.13
N GLU A 10 -4.25 13.43 7.51
CA GLU A 10 -5.71 13.41 7.42
C GLU A 10 -6.22 12.14 6.74
N LYS A 11 -5.63 11.76 5.60
CA LYS A 11 -6.02 10.51 4.92
C LYS A 11 -5.69 9.28 5.75
N SER A 12 -4.54 9.25 6.45
CA SER A 12 -4.16 8.14 7.32
C SER A 12 -5.13 7.96 8.49
N GLN A 13 -5.62 9.06 9.07
CA GLN A 13 -6.64 9.04 10.12
C GLN A 13 -7.96 8.47 9.61
N LEU A 14 -8.42 8.90 8.43
CA LEU A 14 -9.64 8.35 7.81
C LEU A 14 -9.52 6.85 7.53
N LEU A 15 -8.34 6.37 7.14
CA LEU A 15 -8.10 4.95 6.92
C LEU A 15 -8.13 4.16 8.24
N LEU A 16 -7.57 4.69 9.32
CA LEU A 16 -7.64 4.05 10.65
C LEU A 16 -9.09 3.90 11.15
N GLU A 17 -9.93 4.91 10.90
CA GLU A 17 -11.34 4.88 11.29
C GLU A 17 -12.16 3.85 10.50
N LYS A 18 -11.82 3.65 9.22
CA LYS A 18 -12.50 2.69 8.33
C LYS A 18 -12.01 1.25 8.49
N HIS A 19 -10.73 1.05 8.80
CA HIS A 19 -10.09 -0.26 8.80
C HIS A 19 -9.51 -0.55 10.19
N SER A 20 -10.29 -1.24 11.03
CA SER A 20 -9.93 -1.50 12.44
C SER A 20 -8.65 -2.31 12.63
N ASN A 21 -8.20 -3.03 11.61
CA ASN A 21 -7.00 -3.87 11.65
C ASN A 21 -5.75 -3.12 11.17
N LEU A 22 -5.90 -1.91 10.61
CA LEU A 22 -4.81 -1.15 10.02
C LEU A 22 -3.96 -0.47 11.10
N GLY A 23 -2.65 -0.71 11.07
CA GLY A 23 -1.70 -0.03 11.94
C GLY A 23 -1.48 1.43 11.53
N ILE A 24 -0.98 2.26 12.46
CA ILE A 24 -0.68 3.68 12.19
C ILE A 24 0.36 3.83 11.05
N PHE A 25 1.37 2.97 11.01
CA PHE A 25 2.38 3.04 9.94
C PHE A 25 1.83 2.55 8.59
N ASP A 26 0.97 1.53 8.61
CA ASP A 26 0.32 1.03 7.39
C ASP A 26 -0.66 2.06 6.83
N SER A 27 -1.39 2.79 7.68
CA SER A 27 -2.30 3.85 7.24
C SER A 27 -1.55 5.04 6.63
N ILE A 28 -0.39 5.42 7.18
CA ILE A 28 0.50 6.44 6.60
C ILE A 28 1.06 5.96 5.25
N HIS A 29 1.45 4.70 5.15
CA HIS A 29 1.99 4.12 3.92
C HIS A 29 0.94 4.08 2.80
N ALA A 30 -0.27 3.60 3.10
CA ALA A 30 -1.41 3.61 2.19
C ALA A 30 -1.81 5.03 1.79
N ALA A 31 -1.91 5.96 2.75
CA ALA A 31 -2.22 7.36 2.48
C ALA A 31 -1.18 8.02 1.55
N THR A 32 0.10 7.69 1.74
CA THR A 32 1.18 8.18 0.86
C THR A 32 1.00 7.67 -0.56
N ALA A 33 0.77 6.36 -0.75
CA ALA A 33 0.54 5.76 -2.06
C ALA A 33 -0.68 6.37 -2.79
N ILE A 34 -1.79 6.54 -2.06
CA ILE A 34 -3.00 7.19 -2.57
C ILE A 34 -2.71 8.63 -3.04
N LYS A 35 -2.01 9.42 -2.22
CA LYS A 35 -1.73 10.83 -2.52
C LYS A 35 -0.89 11.00 -3.79
N ILE A 36 0.10 10.12 -3.98
CA ILE A 36 0.98 10.19 -5.16
C ILE A 36 0.44 9.43 -6.36
N ASN A 37 -0.71 8.76 -6.21
CA ASN A 37 -1.35 7.94 -7.23
C ASN A 37 -0.41 6.85 -7.78
N GLU A 38 0.31 6.18 -6.88
CA GLU A 38 1.21 5.08 -7.20
C GLU A 38 0.72 3.77 -6.57
N LYS A 39 1.16 2.66 -7.16
CA LYS A 39 0.87 1.32 -6.64
C LYS A 39 1.67 1.04 -5.37
N LEU A 40 1.05 0.39 -4.39
CA LEU A 40 1.71 -0.02 -3.16
C LEU A 40 2.31 -1.41 -3.36
N VAL A 41 3.62 -1.56 -3.18
CA VAL A 41 4.28 -2.87 -3.26
C VAL A 41 4.45 -3.41 -1.84
N SER A 42 3.73 -4.48 -1.51
CA SER A 42 3.81 -5.10 -0.18
C SER A 42 3.43 -6.59 -0.23
N THR A 43 4.05 -7.38 0.63
CA THR A 43 3.64 -8.78 0.88
C THR A 43 2.50 -8.88 1.87
N ASP A 44 2.16 -7.79 2.55
CA ASP A 44 1.06 -7.76 3.51
C ASP A 44 -0.29 -7.69 2.77
N SER A 45 -1.18 -8.62 3.13
CA SER A 45 -2.53 -8.68 2.55
C SER A 45 -3.47 -7.61 3.11
N ILE A 46 -3.09 -6.92 4.19
CA ILE A 46 -3.95 -5.90 4.82
C ILE A 46 -4.36 -4.78 3.85
N TYR A 47 -3.50 -4.46 2.87
CA TYR A 47 -3.77 -3.43 1.87
C TYR A 47 -4.79 -3.86 0.82
N ASN A 48 -5.11 -5.15 0.72
CA ASN A 48 -6.12 -5.64 -0.23
C ASN A 48 -7.55 -5.24 0.17
N ASP A 49 -7.76 -4.89 1.44
CA ASP A 49 -9.06 -4.47 1.97
C ASP A 49 -9.28 -2.95 1.85
N ILE A 50 -8.34 -2.21 1.26
CA ILE A 50 -8.40 -0.75 1.07
C ILE A 50 -8.66 -0.49 -0.42
N ASP A 51 -9.91 -0.18 -0.78
CA ASP A 51 -10.34 0.00 -2.17
C ASP A 51 -9.56 1.09 -2.93
N GLU A 52 -9.07 2.12 -2.22
CA GLU A 52 -8.29 3.20 -2.82
C GLU A 52 -6.82 2.83 -3.13
N VAL A 53 -6.35 1.65 -2.73
CA VAL A 53 -4.96 1.20 -2.91
C VAL A 53 -4.88 0.06 -3.90
N GLU A 54 -4.06 0.22 -4.94
CA GLU A 54 -3.65 -0.91 -5.77
C GLU A 54 -2.41 -1.59 -5.15
N ASN A 55 -2.59 -2.75 -4.52
CA ASN A 55 -1.52 -3.51 -3.90
C ASN A 55 -0.91 -4.55 -4.87
N ILE A 56 0.42 -4.51 -5.02
CA ILE A 56 1.21 -5.49 -5.77
C ILE A 56 1.97 -6.37 -4.77
N ASP A 57 1.63 -7.66 -4.71
CA ASP A 57 2.44 -8.63 -3.99
C ASP A 57 3.65 -9.06 -4.84
N PRO A 58 4.89 -8.68 -4.46
CA PRO A 58 6.08 -8.98 -5.26
C PRO A 58 6.34 -10.49 -5.40
N ARG A 59 5.83 -11.33 -4.49
CA ARG A 59 5.98 -12.80 -4.55
C ARG A 59 5.25 -13.43 -5.71
N LYS A 60 4.25 -12.73 -6.29
CA LYS A 60 3.54 -13.21 -7.49
C LYS A 60 4.38 -13.09 -8.77
N PHE A 61 5.52 -12.41 -8.71
CA PHE A 61 6.37 -12.15 -9.86
C PHE A 61 7.68 -12.97 -9.86
N SER A 62 8.00 -13.67 -8.76
CA SER A 62 9.23 -14.47 -8.66
C SER A 62 9.25 -15.68 -9.63
N ASN A 63 8.09 -16.23 -9.98
CA ASN A 63 8.00 -17.42 -10.84
C ASN A 63 8.13 -17.12 -12.35
N LYS A 64 8.21 -15.84 -12.75
CA LYS A 64 8.34 -15.47 -14.17
C LYS A 64 9.77 -15.38 -14.66
N ILE A 65 10.73 -15.17 -13.77
CA ILE A 65 12.14 -14.97 -14.16
C ILE A 65 12.80 -16.29 -14.60
N GLU A 66 12.30 -17.44 -14.13
CA GLU A 66 12.86 -18.77 -14.48
C GLU A 66 12.39 -19.30 -15.84
N ASN A 67 11.34 -18.75 -16.46
CA ASN A 67 10.73 -19.30 -17.67
C ASN A 67 11.08 -18.54 -18.97
N ASP A 68 11.81 -17.43 -18.89
CA ASP A 68 12.25 -16.66 -20.06
C ASP A 68 13.72 -17.00 -20.47
N GLU A 69 14.37 -17.96 -19.78
CA GLU A 69 15.72 -18.47 -20.11
C GLU A 69 15.73 -19.92 -20.68
N SER A 70 14.59 -20.46 -21.15
CA SER A 70 14.52 -21.78 -21.82
C SER A 70 14.07 -21.72 -23.27
#